data_AF-A0A850XUK4-F1
#
_entry.id   AF-A0A850XUK4-F1
#
_cell.length_a   1.000
_cell.length_b   1.000
_cell.length_c   1.000
_cell.angle_alpha   90.00
_cell.angle_beta   90.00
_cell.angle_gamma   90.00
#
_symmetry.space_group_name_H-M   'P 1'
#
loop_
_entity.id
_entity.type
_entity.pdbx_description
1 polymer ?
#
loop_
_entity_poly.entity_id
_entity_poly.type
_entity_poly.pdbx_seq_one_letter_code
_entity_poly.pdbx_strand_id
1 'polypeptide(L)' 'SSFQATIGIDFLSKTMYLEDRTIRLQLWDTAGQERFLIPSSIRDSAVALIVFDIT' A
#
# COMPACT_ATOMS: atom_id res chain seq x y z
N SER A 1 22.09 0.52 5.66
CA SER A 1 20.67 0.92 5.70
C SER A 1 19.91 -0.20 6.38
N SER A 2 19.31 0.06 7.53
CA SER A 2 18.51 -0.94 8.25
C SER A 2 17.16 -1.06 7.55
N PHE A 3 16.82 -2.23 7.01
CA PHE A 3 15.47 -2.50 6.55
C PHE A 3 14.55 -2.59 7.77
N GLN A 4 13.49 -1.79 7.79
CA GLN A 4 12.43 -1.92 8.78
C GLN A 4 11.27 -2.65 8.11
N ALA A 5 11.03 -3.89 8.53
CA ALA A 5 9.89 -4.65 8.04
C ALA A 5 8.58 -3.96 8.44
N THR A 6 7.62 -3.91 7.53
CA THR A 6 6.24 -3.54 7.85
C THR A 6 5.68 -4.56 8.84
N ILE A 7 5.08 -4.09 9.94
CA ILE A 7 4.38 -4.93 10.92
C ILE A 7 2.88 -4.68 10.73
N GLY A 8 2.14 -5.70 10.30
CA GLY A 8 0.71 -5.55 10.03
C GLY A 8 0.40 -4.86 8.72
N ILE A 9 -0.27 -3.71 8.78
CA ILE A 9 -0.61 -2.88 7.62
C ILE A 9 -0.18 -1.46 7.92
N ASP A 10 0.45 -0.82 6.94
CA ASP A 10 0.72 0.61 6.95
C ASP A 10 -0.18 1.34 5.95
N PHE A 11 -0.49 2.60 6.26
CA PHE A 11 -1.37 3.43 5.45
C PHE A 11 -0.70 4.75 5.11
N LEU A 12 -0.62 5.05 3.82
CA LEU A 12 -0.11 6.32 3.30
C LEU A 12 -1.18 7.01 2.46
N SER A 13 -1.46 8.27 2.80
CA SER A 13 -2.35 9.13 2.01
C SER A 13 -1.55 10.30 1.44
N LYS A 14 -1.58 10.47 0.12
CA LYS A 14 -0.90 11.56 -0.57
C LYS A 14 -1.87 12.26 -1.51
N THR A 15 -2.05 13.56 -1.31
CA THR A 15 -2.77 14.38 -2.28
C THR A 15 -1.80 14.79 -3.38
N MET A 16 -2.17 14.54 -4.63
CA MET A 16 -1.39 14.86 -5.82
C MET A 16 -2.21 15.75 -6.75
N TYR A 17 -1.54 16.66 -7.43
CA TYR A 17 -2.13 17.53 -8.44
C TYR A 17 -1.63 17.04 -9.79
N LEU A 18 -2.54 16.52 -10.61
CA LEU A 18 -2.22 15.99 -11.94
C LEU A 18 -3.07 16.74 -12.96
N GLU A 19 -2.41 17.52 -13.81
CA GLU A 19 -3.06 18.35 -14.82
C GLU A 19 -4.16 19.24 -14.22
N ASP A 20 -5.43 18.97 -14.55
CA ASP A 20 -6.61 19.71 -14.09
C ASP A 20 -7.33 19.02 -12.91
N ARG A 21 -6.74 17.97 -12.32
CA ARG A 21 -7.36 17.15 -11.27
C ARG A 21 -6.54 17.13 -9.99
N THR A 22 -7.26 17.16 -8.87
CA THR A 22 -6.69 16.84 -7.56
C THR A 22 -7.06 15.41 -7.20
N ILE A 23 -6.06 14.55 -7.00
CA ILE A 23 -6.24 13.13 -6.72
C ILE A 23 -5.72 12.84 -5.32
N ARG A 24 -6.50 12.12 -4.52
CA ARG A 24 -6.05 11.57 -3.23
C ARG A 24 -5.64 10.12 -3.43
N LEU A 25 -4.33 9.87 -3.45
CA LEU A 25 -3.79 8.52 -3.51
C LEU A 25 -3.79 7.94 -2.10
N GLN A 26 -4.47 6.81 -1.93
CA GLN A 26 -4.48 6.05 -0.68
C GLN A 26 -3.78 4.72 -0.94
N LEU A 27 -2.66 4.51 -0.26
CA LEU A 27 -1.82 3.33 -0.37
C LEU A 27 -1.93 2.54 0.93
N TRP A 28 -2.17 1.24 0.78
CA TRP A 28 -2.17 0.28 1.87
C TRP A 28 -0.99 -0.67 1.64
N ASP A 29 0.03 -0.58 2.48
CA ASP A 29 1.17 -1.51 2.47
C ASP A 29 0.88 -2.64 3.46
N THR A 30 1.04 -3.89 3.04
CA THR A 30 0.76 -5.06 3.87
C THR A 30 2.04 -5.79 4.18
N ALA A 31 2.26 -6.14 5.44
CA ALA A 31 3.37 -7.00 5.83
C ALA A 31 3.29 -8.35 5.10
N GLY A 32 4.38 -8.74 4.44
CA GLY A 32 4.49 -10.03 3.74
C GLY A 32 4.58 -11.26 4.65
N GLN A 33 4.43 -11.11 5.97
CA GLN A 33 4.36 -12.26 6.87
C GLN A 33 2.97 -12.88 6.81
N GLU A 34 2.95 -14.22 6.76
CA GLU A 34 1.82 -15.11 6.49
C GLU A 34 0.58 -15.00 7.41
N ARG A 35 0.58 -14.11 8.43
CA ARG A 35 -0.47 -14.04 9.46
C ARG A 35 -1.12 -12.67 9.65
N PHE A 36 -0.95 -11.74 8.72
CA PHE A 36 -1.57 -10.42 8.86
C PHE A 36 -2.93 -10.32 8.18
N LEU A 37 -3.88 -9.76 8.92
CA LEU A 37 -5.26 -9.57 8.50
C LEU A 37 -5.36 -8.53 7.39
N ILE A 38 -5.68 -8.96 6.18
CA ILE A 38 -5.94 -8.04 5.07
C ILE A 38 -7.22 -7.23 5.37
N PRO A 39 -7.16 -5.89 5.51
CA PRO A 39 -8.32 -5.09 5.88
C PRO A 39 -9.39 -5.14 4.79
N SER A 40 -10.67 -5.11 5.17
CA SER A 40 -11.76 -4.98 4.20
C SER A 40 -11.63 -3.72 3.34
N SER A 41 -10.98 -2.67 3.85
CA SER A 41 -10.73 -1.40 3.15
C SER A 41 -9.92 -1.55 1.85
N ILE A 42 -9.15 -2.63 1.68
CA ILE A 42 -8.45 -2.87 0.40
C ILE A 42 -9.38 -3.42 -0.69
N ARG A 43 -10.57 -3.92 -0.34
CA ARG A 43 -11.52 -4.54 -1.28
C ARG A 43 -11.99 -3.59 -2.37
N ASP A 44 -12.12 -2.31 -2.04
CA ASP A 44 -12.57 -1.27 -2.96
C ASP A 44 -11.40 -0.57 -3.66
N SER A 45 -10.17 -1.12 -3.57
CA SER A 45 -9.00 -0.58 -4.26
C SER A 45 -9.17 -0.71 -5.76
N ALA A 46 -8.90 0.37 -6.48
CA ALA A 46 -8.92 0.35 -7.95
C ALA A 46 -7.79 -0.52 -8.55
N VAL A 47 -6.69 -0.71 -7.82
CA VAL A 47 -5.48 -1.40 -8.28
C VAL A 47 -4.86 -2.17 -7.11
N ALA A 48 -4.30 -3.35 -7.40
CA ALA A 48 -3.42 -4.08 -6.50
C ALA A 48 -2.00 -4.17 -7.11
N LEU A 49 -0.97 -3.90 -6.31
CA LEU A 49 0.43 -4.03 -6.72
C LEU A 49 1.05 -5.24 -6.03
N ILE A 50 1.53 -6.21 -6.80
CA ILE A 50 2.21 -7.41 -6.30
C ILE A 50 3.69 -7.27 -6.66
N VAL A 51 4.56 -7.27 -5.63
CA VAL A 51 6.00 -7.11 -5.78
C VAL A 51 6.67 -8.38 -5.27
N PHE A 52 7.65 -8.90 -6.01
CA PHE A 52 8.48 -10.02 -5.61
C PHE A 52 9.93 -9.75 -6.00
N ASP A 53 10.87 -10.37 -5.28
CA ASP A 53 12.29 -10.35 -5.63
C ASP A 53 12.61 -11.50 -6.60
N ILE A 54 13.44 -11.23 -7.60
CA ILE A 54 13.86 -12.19 -8.63
C ILE A 54 15.22 -12.83 -8.32
N THR A 55 15.87 -12.39 -7.24
CA THR A 55 17.26 -12.75 -6.90
C THR A 55 17.35 -13.95 -5.97
#